data_AF-A0AAV9N2M6-F1
#
_entry.id   AF-A0AAV9N2M6-F1
#
_cell.length_a   1.000
_cell.length_b   1.000
_cell.length_c   1.000
_cell.angle_alpha   90.00
_cell.angle_beta   90.00
_cell.angle_gamma   90.00
#
_symmetry.space_group_name_H-M   'P 1'
#
loop_
_entity.id
_entity.type
_entity.pdbx_description
1 polymer ?
#
loop_
_entity_poly.entity_id
_entity_poly.type
_entity_poly.pdbx_seq_one_letter_code
_entity_poly.pdbx_strand_id
1 'polypeptide(L)'
;MGSPSPRVWLPRRHYFEVADQPWFPQFLREKVQDYLTLGWINKFPIIQPTCPAALVARILSTILGPRVSEYVYVDFASGAGGPTPYIEGFLNAELREQGEKDVQFVLTDISPHVSAWTAITKKSENISYVSQSVDATNAPSTETLLKGIPGTKNKKVMRLFSLAFHHFDDDLAAKVLENTTETSDGFW
;
A
#
# COMPACT_ATOMS: atom_id res chain seq x y z
N MET A 1 -1.33 3.77 39.23
CA MET A 1 -0.80 5.11 38.94
C MET A 1 0.24 4.95 37.84
N GLY A 2 -0.10 5.29 36.60
CA GLY A 2 0.86 5.22 35.49
C GLY A 2 1.90 6.33 35.63
N SER A 3 3.17 5.99 35.48
CA SER A 3 4.26 6.95 35.37
C SER A 3 3.97 7.93 34.21
N PRO A 4 4.27 9.23 34.37
CA PRO A 4 4.06 10.18 33.29
C PRO A 4 4.95 9.81 32.10
N SER A 5 4.34 9.73 30.91
CA SER A 5 5.05 9.55 29.64
C SER A 5 6.18 10.60 29.55
N PRO A 6 7.41 10.20 29.19
CA PRO A 6 8.52 11.13 29.09
C PRO A 6 8.18 12.24 28.10
N ARG A 7 8.32 13.50 28.51
CA ARG A 7 8.14 14.65 27.63
C ARG A 7 9.14 14.55 26.49
N VAL A 8 8.64 14.30 25.28
CA VAL A 8 9.44 14.33 24.06
C VAL A 8 9.84 15.79 23.81
N TRP A 9 11.13 16.06 23.72
CA TRP A 9 11.68 17.42 23.57
C TRP A 9 11.26 18.10 22.26
N LEU A 10 10.95 17.30 21.23
CA LEU A 10 10.42 17.78 19.96
C LEU A 10 9.23 16.90 19.56
N PRO A 11 7.99 17.28 19.90
CA PRO A 11 6.82 16.51 19.51
C PRO A 11 6.68 16.48 17.98
N ARG A 12 6.14 15.37 17.43
CA ARG A 12 5.81 15.27 15.99
C ARG A 12 4.90 16.43 15.63
N ARG A 13 5.25 17.16 14.57
CA ARG A 13 4.37 18.14 13.95
C ARG A 13 3.75 17.50 12.72
N HIS A 14 2.43 17.34 12.76
CA HIS A 14 1.67 16.81 11.65
C HIS A 14 1.35 17.96 10.68
N TYR A 15 2.16 18.08 9.64
CA TYR A 15 1.93 19.02 8.55
C TYR A 15 1.08 18.36 7.47
N PHE A 16 0.39 19.18 6.67
CA PHE A 16 -0.36 18.71 5.51
C PHE A 16 0.49 18.74 4.25
N GLU A 17 0.19 17.87 3.29
CA GLU A 17 0.71 18.03 1.94
C GLU A 17 -0.12 19.06 1.18
N VAL A 18 0.57 20.00 0.53
CA VAL A 18 -0.10 21.01 -0.30
C VAL A 18 -0.87 20.34 -1.45
N ALA A 19 -0.36 19.22 -1.96
CA ALA A 19 -0.97 18.47 -3.04
C ALA A 19 -2.32 17.83 -2.64
N ASP A 20 -2.56 17.56 -1.36
CA ASP A 20 -3.80 16.96 -0.86
C ASP A 20 -4.94 17.96 -0.71
N GLN A 21 -4.65 19.26 -0.81
CA GLN A 21 -5.68 20.27 -0.56
C GLN A 21 -6.74 20.26 -1.67
N PRO A 22 -8.04 20.42 -1.34
CA PRO A 22 -9.12 20.37 -2.34
C PRO A 22 -8.97 21.38 -3.49
N TRP A 23 -8.32 22.51 -3.22
CA TRP A 23 -8.06 23.58 -4.19
C TRP A 23 -6.81 23.33 -5.05
N PHE A 24 -5.99 22.34 -4.73
CA PHE A 24 -4.75 22.10 -5.46
C PHE A 24 -5.05 21.54 -6.87
N PRO A 25 -4.45 22.09 -7.94
CA PRO A 25 -4.78 21.70 -9.31
C PRO A 25 -4.51 20.21 -9.58
N GLN A 26 -5.51 19.52 -10.13
CA GLN A 26 -5.44 18.08 -10.39
C GLN A 26 -4.23 17.68 -11.25
N PHE A 27 -3.96 18.42 -12.33
CA PHE A 27 -2.79 18.18 -13.18
C PHE A 27 -1.46 18.23 -12.40
N LEU A 28 -1.32 19.16 -11.46
CA LEU A 28 -0.10 19.26 -10.64
C LEU A 28 -0.04 18.13 -9.60
N ARG A 29 -1.19 17.72 -9.06
CA ARG A 29 -1.28 16.58 -8.12
C ARG A 29 -0.75 15.32 -8.76
N GLU A 30 -1.17 15.06 -9.99
CA GLU A 30 -0.69 13.93 -10.79
C GLU A 30 0.83 14.00 -11.00
N LYS A 31 1.41 15.19 -11.20
CA LYS A 31 2.87 15.34 -11.28
C LYS A 31 3.59 15.09 -9.97
N VAL A 32 3.06 15.55 -8.85
CA VAL A 32 3.62 15.21 -7.53
C VAL A 32 3.61 13.70 -7.33
N GLN A 33 2.49 13.03 -7.63
CA GLN A 33 2.36 11.58 -7.55
C GLN A 33 3.33 10.85 -8.51
N ASP A 34 3.47 11.30 -9.76
CA ASP A 34 4.45 10.77 -10.71
C ASP A 34 5.88 10.84 -10.14
N TYR A 35 6.27 11.97 -9.56
CA TYR A 35 7.60 12.16 -8.96
C TYR A 35 7.82 11.26 -7.73
N LEU A 36 6.81 11.09 -6.89
CA LEU A 36 6.89 10.17 -5.74
C LEU A 36 7.07 8.72 -6.21
N THR A 37 6.32 8.30 -7.23
CA THR A 37 6.50 6.97 -7.85
C THR A 37 7.90 6.82 -8.45
N LEU A 38 8.44 7.86 -9.11
CA LEU A 38 9.83 7.85 -9.58
C LEU A 38 10.83 7.63 -8.44
N GLY A 39 10.59 8.19 -7.26
CA GLY A 39 11.42 7.94 -6.08
C GLY A 39 11.42 6.48 -5.62
N TRP A 40 10.30 5.77 -5.82
CA TRP A 40 10.16 4.35 -5.47
C TRP A 40 10.81 3.38 -6.47
N ILE A 41 10.85 3.76 -7.74
CA ILE A 41 11.31 2.85 -8.81
C ILE A 41 12.73 3.15 -9.28
N ASN A 42 13.24 4.35 -9.00
CA ASN A 42 14.62 4.68 -9.29
C ASN A 42 15.54 4.21 -8.17
N LYS A 43 16.72 3.74 -8.58
CA LYS A 43 17.84 3.47 -7.69
C LYS A 43 18.74 4.70 -7.67
N PHE A 44 19.01 5.24 -6.48
CA PHE A 44 20.06 6.26 -6.34
C PHE A 44 21.43 5.59 -6.27
N PRO A 45 22.28 5.67 -7.32
CA PRO A 45 23.61 5.07 -7.30
C PRO A 45 24.39 5.70 -6.14
N ILE A 46 25.09 4.88 -5.35
CA ILE A 46 25.81 5.21 -4.11
C ILE A 46 24.99 5.01 -2.82
N ILE A 47 23.74 5.47 -2.74
CA ILE A 47 22.96 5.39 -1.49
C ILE A 47 22.21 4.07 -1.39
N GLN A 48 21.73 3.55 -2.52
CA GLN A 48 20.83 2.40 -2.54
C GLN A 48 21.36 1.27 -3.43
N PRO A 49 21.38 0.02 -2.95
CA PRO A 49 21.80 -1.13 -3.76
C PRO A 49 20.75 -1.53 -4.81
N THR A 50 19.47 -1.27 -4.54
CA THR A 50 18.30 -1.55 -5.39
C THR A 50 17.26 -0.45 -5.22
N CYS A 51 16.28 -0.33 -6.13
CA CYS A 51 15.19 0.62 -5.94
C CYS A 51 14.27 0.19 -4.78
N PRO A 52 13.62 1.12 -4.08
CA PRO A 52 12.74 0.81 -2.96
C PRO A 52 11.66 -0.24 -3.26
N ALA A 53 10.99 -0.17 -4.41
CA ALA A 53 9.94 -1.15 -4.77
C ALA A 53 10.48 -2.59 -4.86
N ALA A 54 11.66 -2.78 -5.47
CA ALA A 54 12.31 -4.09 -5.53
C ALA A 54 12.79 -4.56 -4.14
N LEU A 55 13.23 -3.64 -3.28
CA LEU A 55 13.58 -3.98 -1.90
C LEU A 55 12.37 -4.51 -1.12
N VAL A 56 11.20 -3.89 -1.28
CA VAL A 56 9.95 -4.34 -0.65
C VAL A 56 9.58 -5.74 -1.12
N ALA A 57 9.55 -5.97 -2.43
CA ALA A 57 9.26 -7.28 -2.99
C ALA A 57 10.16 -8.38 -2.39
N ARG A 58 11.47 -8.12 -2.35
CA ARG A 58 12.45 -9.04 -1.75
C ARG A 58 12.23 -9.25 -0.25
N ILE A 59 11.84 -8.22 0.50
CA ILE A 59 11.54 -8.36 1.94
C ILE A 59 10.30 -9.25 2.12
N LEU A 60 9.24 -9.02 1.34
CA LEU A 60 8.02 -9.83 1.39
C LEU A 60 8.33 -11.31 1.08
N SER A 61 9.05 -11.58 -0.01
CA SER A 61 9.42 -12.95 -0.38
C SER A 61 10.30 -13.61 0.68
N THR A 62 11.30 -12.89 1.22
CA THR A 62 12.23 -13.44 2.22
C THR A 62 11.54 -13.72 3.56
N ILE A 63 10.73 -12.79 4.08
CA ILE A 63 10.14 -12.88 5.41
C ILE A 63 8.94 -13.84 5.43
N LEU A 64 8.11 -13.82 4.39
CA LEU A 64 6.97 -14.72 4.30
C LEU A 64 7.38 -16.11 3.80
N GLY A 65 8.45 -16.20 3.01
CA GLY A 65 8.93 -17.45 2.41
C GLY A 65 7.83 -18.09 1.58
N PRO A 66 7.60 -19.41 1.69
CA PRO A 66 6.52 -20.10 0.97
C PRO A 66 5.12 -19.53 1.24
N ARG A 67 4.92 -18.87 2.39
CA ARG A 67 3.62 -18.29 2.76
C ARG A 67 3.31 -17.02 1.98
N VAL A 68 4.25 -16.46 1.23
CA VAL A 68 4.05 -15.26 0.40
C VAL A 68 2.85 -15.42 -0.54
N SER A 69 2.62 -16.64 -1.03
CA SER A 69 1.53 -16.99 -1.92
C SER A 69 0.19 -17.23 -1.20
N GLU A 70 0.15 -17.31 0.13
CA GLU A 70 -1.09 -17.43 0.91
C GLU A 70 -1.86 -16.12 0.97
N TYR A 71 -1.21 -14.99 0.70
CA TYR A 71 -1.77 -13.65 0.85
C TYR A 71 -2.25 -13.06 -0.47
N VAL A 72 -3.27 -12.21 -0.37
CA VAL A 72 -3.51 -11.08 -1.27
C VAL A 72 -3.01 -9.82 -0.58
N TYR A 73 -2.37 -8.95 -1.33
CA TYR A 73 -1.78 -7.71 -0.84
C TYR A 73 -2.71 -6.55 -1.14
N VAL A 74 -3.30 -5.94 -0.12
CA VAL A 74 -4.26 -4.85 -0.29
C VAL A 74 -3.59 -3.54 0.14
N ASP A 75 -3.33 -2.67 -0.82
CA ASP A 75 -2.68 -1.37 -0.61
C ASP A 75 -3.74 -0.32 -0.26
N PHE A 76 -3.74 0.08 1.01
CA PHE A 76 -4.61 1.11 1.57
C PHE A 76 -3.97 2.49 1.42
N ALA A 77 -4.82 3.49 1.19
CA ALA A 77 -4.39 4.85 0.85
C ALA A 77 -3.45 4.85 -0.37
N SER A 78 -3.80 4.04 -1.37
CA SER A 78 -2.98 3.81 -2.56
C SER A 78 -2.87 5.02 -3.50
N GLY A 79 -3.69 6.06 -3.31
CA GLY A 79 -3.73 7.23 -4.18
C GLY A 79 -3.88 6.83 -5.64
N ALA A 80 -2.99 7.30 -6.53
CA ALA A 80 -3.00 6.93 -7.95
C ALA A 80 -2.43 5.51 -8.24
N GLY A 81 -2.11 4.72 -7.21
CA GLY A 81 -1.53 3.38 -7.29
C GLY A 81 -0.06 3.30 -6.85
N GLY A 82 0.63 4.45 -6.77
CA GLY A 82 1.95 4.58 -6.16
C GLY A 82 2.98 3.51 -6.59
N PRO A 83 3.72 2.91 -5.64
CA PRO A 83 4.72 1.88 -5.95
C PRO A 83 4.13 0.50 -6.20
N THR A 84 2.86 0.26 -5.89
CA THR A 84 2.25 -1.06 -5.85
C THR A 84 2.38 -1.85 -7.15
N PRO A 85 2.15 -1.27 -8.34
CA PRO A 85 2.36 -1.99 -9.61
C PRO A 85 3.78 -2.48 -9.82
N TYR A 86 4.77 -1.77 -9.27
CA TYR A 86 6.18 -2.16 -9.39
C TYR A 86 6.55 -3.22 -8.36
N ILE A 87 6.04 -3.09 -7.13
CA ILE A 87 6.20 -4.12 -6.08
C ILE A 87 5.60 -5.45 -6.58
N GLU A 88 4.38 -5.41 -7.14
CA GLU A 88 3.75 -6.58 -7.77
C GLU A 88 4.62 -7.18 -8.86
N GLY A 89 5.08 -6.36 -9.80
CA GLY A 89 5.92 -6.83 -10.91
C GLY A 89 7.22 -7.49 -10.45
N PHE A 90 7.92 -6.90 -9.47
CA PHE A 90 9.14 -7.48 -8.92
C PHE A 90 8.87 -8.77 -8.14
N LEU A 91 7.84 -8.79 -7.29
CA LEU A 91 7.50 -9.95 -6.48
C LEU A 91 7.09 -11.14 -7.36
N ASN A 92 6.18 -10.91 -8.31
CA ASN A 92 5.72 -11.97 -9.20
C ASN A 92 6.81 -12.44 -10.18
N ALA A 93 7.74 -11.56 -10.58
CA ALA A 93 8.92 -12.00 -11.34
C ALA A 93 9.78 -12.99 -10.52
N GLU A 94 10.07 -12.65 -9.26
CA GLU A 94 10.84 -13.52 -8.36
C GLU A 94 10.13 -14.87 -8.11
N LEU A 95 8.81 -14.85 -7.88
CA LEU A 95 8.03 -16.06 -7.70
C LEU A 95 8.04 -16.97 -8.93
N ARG A 96 7.91 -16.40 -10.14
CA ARG A 96 7.98 -17.19 -11.38
C ARG A 96 9.35 -17.82 -11.59
N GLU A 97 10.43 -17.12 -11.24
CA GLU A 97 11.79 -17.70 -11.28
C GLU A 97 11.95 -18.90 -10.32
N GLN A 98 11.19 -18.90 -9.22
CA GLN A 98 11.13 -19.99 -8.24
C GLN A 98 10.12 -21.09 -8.61
N GLY A 99 9.39 -20.95 -9.73
CA GLY A 99 8.33 -21.88 -10.13
C GLY A 99 7.03 -21.76 -9.32
N GLU A 100 6.89 -20.68 -8.56
CA GLU A 100 5.72 -20.37 -7.74
C GLU A 100 4.65 -19.60 -8.52
N LYS A 101 3.44 -19.56 -7.99
CA LYS A 101 2.32 -18.83 -8.60
C LYS A 101 2.35 -17.35 -8.26
N ASP A 102 1.96 -16.52 -9.23
CA ASP A 102 1.73 -15.10 -9.03
C ASP A 102 0.71 -14.83 -7.91
N VAL A 103 0.95 -13.75 -7.18
CA VAL A 103 0.07 -13.21 -6.13
C VAL A 103 -0.72 -12.01 -6.64
N GLN A 104 -1.84 -11.75 -5.99
CA GLN A 104 -2.73 -10.65 -6.34
C GLN A 104 -2.45 -9.42 -5.47
N PHE A 105 -2.53 -8.24 -6.08
CA PHE A 105 -2.52 -6.95 -5.42
C PHE A 105 -3.85 -6.22 -5.65
N VAL A 106 -4.34 -5.52 -4.64
CA VAL A 106 -5.60 -4.79 -4.68
C VAL A 106 -5.39 -3.36 -4.19
N LEU A 107 -5.75 -2.38 -5.02
CA LEU A 107 -5.67 -0.96 -4.67
C LEU A 107 -6.96 -0.51 -3.99
N THR A 108 -6.84 0.23 -2.89
CA THR A 108 -7.97 0.87 -2.23
C THR A 108 -7.60 2.22 -1.61
N ASP A 109 -8.59 3.09 -1.44
CA ASP A 109 -8.41 4.44 -0.91
C ASP A 109 -9.71 4.99 -0.32
N ILE A 110 -9.61 5.97 0.59
CA ILE A 110 -10.75 6.75 1.06
C ILE A 110 -11.30 7.65 -0.06
N SER A 111 -10.45 8.07 -1.00
CA SER A 111 -10.79 8.85 -2.20
C SER A 111 -10.34 8.14 -3.49
N PRO A 112 -11.05 7.09 -3.94
CA PRO A 112 -10.63 6.24 -5.05
C PRO A 112 -10.20 6.97 -6.33
N HIS A 113 -9.05 6.57 -6.91
CA HIS A 113 -8.54 7.08 -8.20
C HIS A 113 -8.78 6.09 -9.35
N VAL A 114 -10.07 5.81 -9.61
CA VAL A 114 -10.52 4.76 -10.55
C VAL A 114 -9.94 4.91 -11.96
N SER A 115 -9.75 6.13 -12.47
CA SER A 115 -9.16 6.33 -13.81
C SER A 115 -7.72 5.85 -13.88
N ALA A 116 -6.90 6.19 -12.88
CA ALA A 116 -5.51 5.75 -12.77
C ALA A 116 -5.43 4.23 -12.60
N TRP A 117 -6.25 3.68 -11.70
CA TRP A 117 -6.28 2.23 -11.45
C TRP A 117 -6.75 1.43 -12.66
N THR A 118 -7.72 1.93 -13.43
CA THR A 118 -8.13 1.32 -14.71
C THR A 118 -6.97 1.25 -15.71
N ALA A 119 -6.09 2.25 -15.72
CA ALA A 119 -4.91 2.23 -16.58
C ALA A 119 -3.84 1.23 -16.09
N ILE A 120 -3.76 1.01 -14.77
CA ILE A 120 -2.87 0.02 -14.14
C ILE A 120 -3.34 -1.40 -14.43
N THR A 121 -4.62 -1.72 -14.20
CA THR A 121 -5.17 -3.08 -14.38
C THR A 121 -5.16 -3.54 -15.84
N LYS A 122 -5.13 -2.61 -16.81
CA LYS A 122 -4.89 -2.94 -18.23
C LYS A 122 -3.48 -3.47 -18.51
N LYS A 123 -2.52 -3.25 -17.62
CA LYS A 123 -1.11 -3.64 -17.78
C LYS A 123 -0.73 -4.88 -16.96
N SER A 124 -1.55 -5.27 -15.99
CA SER A 124 -1.28 -6.43 -15.13
C SER A 124 -2.60 -7.11 -14.76
N GLU A 125 -2.69 -8.41 -15.02
CA GLU A 125 -3.83 -9.26 -14.61
C GLU A 125 -3.81 -9.56 -13.10
N ASN A 126 -2.68 -9.27 -12.43
CA ASN A 126 -2.48 -9.50 -11.00
C ASN A 126 -2.82 -8.30 -10.13
N ILE A 127 -3.27 -7.20 -10.74
CA ILE A 127 -3.69 -6.00 -10.03
C ILE A 127 -5.18 -5.80 -10.25
N SER A 128 -5.89 -5.61 -9.14
CA SER A 128 -7.30 -5.20 -9.11
C SER A 128 -7.48 -4.00 -8.20
N TYR A 129 -8.70 -3.48 -8.07
CA TYR A 129 -8.98 -2.35 -7.18
C TYR A 129 -10.40 -2.41 -6.63
N VAL A 130 -10.61 -1.72 -5.50
CA VAL A 130 -11.92 -1.47 -4.91
C VAL A 130 -12.36 -0.07 -5.32
N SER A 131 -13.40 0.03 -6.16
CA SER A 131 -13.85 1.31 -6.73
C SER A 131 -14.54 2.23 -5.73
N GLN A 132 -14.98 1.68 -4.61
CA GLN A 132 -15.71 2.34 -3.54
C GLN A 132 -14.72 2.91 -2.52
N SER A 133 -15.13 4.00 -1.85
CA SER A 133 -14.36 4.56 -0.75
C SER A 133 -14.20 3.53 0.37
N VAL A 134 -12.97 3.37 0.86
CA VAL A 134 -12.63 2.49 1.98
C VAL A 134 -11.91 3.27 3.05
N ASP A 135 -12.49 3.30 4.24
CA ASP A 135 -11.89 3.86 5.44
C ASP A 135 -10.96 2.83 6.09
N ALA A 136 -9.67 3.16 6.19
CA ALA A 136 -8.67 2.29 6.80
C ALA A 136 -8.87 2.08 8.30
N THR A 137 -9.59 2.97 8.98
CA THR A 137 -9.94 2.84 10.41
C THR A 137 -11.12 1.91 10.65
N ASN A 138 -11.89 1.61 9.60
CA ASN A 138 -13.08 0.78 9.67
C ASN A 138 -13.27 0.05 8.34
N ALA A 139 -12.26 -0.74 7.96
CA ALA A 139 -12.27 -1.42 6.68
C ALA A 139 -13.38 -2.49 6.65
N PRO A 140 -14.01 -2.70 5.47
CA PRO A 140 -15.00 -3.76 5.32
C PRO A 140 -14.36 -5.15 5.51
N SER A 141 -15.18 -6.16 5.80
CA SER A 141 -14.71 -7.54 5.93
C SER A 141 -13.95 -8.00 4.69
N THR A 142 -12.98 -8.91 4.84
CA THR A 142 -12.21 -9.51 3.73
C THR A 142 -13.10 -10.01 2.59
N GLU A 143 -14.22 -10.67 2.92
CA GLU A 143 -15.19 -11.18 1.95
C GLU A 143 -15.84 -10.06 1.13
N THR A 144 -16.11 -8.92 1.77
CA THR A 144 -16.68 -7.74 1.13
C THR A 144 -15.63 -7.00 0.32
N LEU A 145 -14.44 -6.82 0.88
CA LEU A 145 -13.32 -6.08 0.28
C LEU A 145 -12.82 -6.75 -1.00
N LEU A 146 -12.76 -8.09 -1.03
CA LEU A 146 -12.25 -8.87 -2.15
C LEU A 146 -13.37 -9.41 -3.07
N LYS A 147 -14.61 -8.99 -2.85
CA LYS A 147 -15.77 -9.51 -3.58
C LYS A 147 -15.61 -9.29 -5.09
N GLY A 148 -15.58 -10.39 -5.85
CA GLY A 148 -15.50 -10.35 -7.30
C GLY A 148 -14.08 -10.16 -7.85
N ILE A 149 -13.05 -10.12 -7.00
CA ILE A 149 -11.65 -10.04 -7.43
C ILE A 149 -11.13 -11.46 -7.73
N PRO A 150 -10.72 -11.77 -8.96
CA PRO A 150 -10.19 -13.09 -9.33
C PRO A 150 -8.95 -13.48 -8.49
N GLY A 151 -8.73 -14.78 -8.27
CA GLY A 151 -7.50 -15.27 -7.62
C GLY A 151 -7.39 -14.99 -6.11
N THR A 152 -8.39 -14.36 -5.48
CA THR A 152 -8.35 -13.98 -4.05
C THR A 152 -9.14 -14.92 -3.13
N LYS A 153 -9.87 -15.90 -3.67
CA LYS A 153 -10.68 -16.83 -2.88
C LYS A 153 -9.80 -17.63 -1.91
N ASN A 154 -10.21 -17.68 -0.64
CA ASN A 154 -9.51 -18.37 0.46
C ASN A 154 -8.07 -17.88 0.70
N LYS A 155 -7.73 -16.66 0.26
CA LYS A 155 -6.45 -16.02 0.58
C LYS A 155 -6.56 -15.23 1.88
N LYS A 156 -5.43 -15.15 2.59
CA LYS A 156 -5.23 -14.23 3.71
C LYS A 156 -5.06 -12.81 3.19
N VAL A 157 -5.36 -11.79 3.99
CA VAL A 157 -5.17 -10.38 3.62
C VAL A 157 -3.94 -9.81 4.32
N MET A 158 -2.98 -9.32 3.53
CA MET A 158 -1.89 -8.46 3.98
C MET A 158 -2.24 -7.01 3.61
N ARG A 159 -2.42 -6.13 4.60
CA ARG A 159 -2.62 -4.70 4.34
C ARG A 159 -1.27 -4.01 4.18
N LEU A 160 -1.11 -3.30 3.07
CA LEU A 160 0.06 -2.48 2.76
C LEU A 160 -0.31 -1.00 2.91
N PHE A 161 0.62 -0.19 3.40
CA PHE A 161 0.47 1.27 3.48
C PHE A 161 1.71 1.98 2.92
N SER A 162 1.73 2.21 1.61
CA SER A 162 2.88 2.80 0.92
C SER A 162 2.90 4.33 1.03
N LEU A 163 3.84 4.90 1.81
CA LEU A 163 3.93 6.35 2.08
C LEU A 163 2.56 6.95 2.51
N ALA A 164 1.84 6.28 3.41
CA ALA A 164 0.52 6.76 3.84
C ALA A 164 0.49 7.32 5.28
N PHE A 165 1.25 6.73 6.20
CA PHE A 165 1.16 7.03 7.64
C PHE A 165 1.55 8.46 8.03
N HIS A 166 2.21 9.21 7.15
CA HIS A 166 2.50 10.63 7.41
C HIS A 166 1.27 11.52 7.25
N HIS A 167 0.20 11.07 6.57
CA HIS A 167 -1.09 11.77 6.49
C HIS A 167 -1.96 11.58 7.75
N PHE A 168 -1.59 10.66 8.63
CA PHE A 168 -2.36 10.35 9.84
C PHE A 168 -1.77 11.09 11.05
N ASP A 169 -2.65 11.66 11.87
CA ASP A 169 -2.26 12.04 13.23
C ASP A 169 -2.16 10.79 14.12
N ASP A 170 -1.70 10.96 15.35
CA ASP A 170 -1.42 9.84 16.24
C ASP A 170 -2.70 9.03 16.56
N ASP A 171 -3.84 9.70 16.72
CA ASP A 171 -5.13 9.05 17.00
C ASP A 171 -5.63 8.26 15.79
N LEU A 172 -5.52 8.83 14.60
CA LEU A 172 -5.93 8.18 13.35
C LEU A 172 -5.02 6.99 13.03
N ALA A 173 -3.71 7.14 13.18
CA ALA A 173 -2.75 6.06 12.98
C ALA A 173 -3.00 4.89 13.95
N ALA A 174 -3.31 5.19 15.22
CA ALA A 174 -3.66 4.17 16.21
C ALA A 174 -4.90 3.36 15.78
N LYS A 175 -5.96 4.04 15.31
CA LYS A 175 -7.18 3.37 14.83
C LYS A 175 -6.95 2.52 13.57
N VAL A 176 -6.13 3.00 12.64
CA VAL A 176 -5.75 2.23 11.44
C VAL A 176 -5.02 0.95 11.83
N LEU A 177 -4.06 1.04 12.76
CA LEU A 177 -3.31 -0.11 13.25
C LEU A 177 -4.22 -1.08 14.02
N GLU A 178 -5.04 -0.58 14.94
CA GLU A 178 -6.03 -1.37 15.69
C GLU A 178 -6.91 -2.17 14.73
N ASN A 179 -7.62 -1.48 13.82
CA ASN A 179 -8.49 -2.13 12.85
C ASN A 179 -7.73 -3.16 12.00
N THR A 180 -6.52 -2.84 11.55
CA THR A 180 -5.70 -3.76 10.75
C THR A 180 -5.35 -5.02 11.53
N THR A 181 -4.90 -4.89 12.78
CA THR A 181 -4.55 -6.04 13.62
C THR A 181 -5.75 -6.91 14.01
N GLU A 182 -6.94 -6.33 14.09
CA GLU A 182 -8.17 -7.07 14.42
C GLU A 182 -8.79 -7.78 13.21
N THR A 183 -8.63 -7.23 12.01
CA THR A 183 -9.45 -7.64 10.84
C THR A 183 -8.65 -8.10 9.62
N SER A 184 -7.32 -8.13 9.68
CA SER A 184 -6.46 -8.67 8.63
C SER A 184 -5.51 -9.74 9.16
N ASP A 185 -4.94 -10.53 8.25
CA ASP A 185 -3.99 -11.60 8.58
C ASP A 185 -2.54 -11.09 8.65
N GLY A 186 -2.28 -9.88 8.18
CA GLY A 186 -0.96 -9.28 8.15
C GLY A 186 -0.98 -7.78 7.86
N PHE A 187 0.08 -7.11 8.33
CA PHE A 187 0.33 -5.69 8.15
C PHE A 187 1.76 -5.47 7.68
N TRP A 188 1.92 -4.56 6.72
CA TRP A 188 3.23 -4.10 6.26
C TRP A 188 3.22 -2.60 5.95
#